data_AF-A0A3M2TZR3-F1
#
_entry.id   AF-A0A3M2TZR3-F1
#
_cell.length_a   1.000
_cell.length_b   1.000
_cell.length_c   1.000
_cell.angle_alpha   90.00
_cell.angle_beta   90.00
_cell.angle_gamma   90.00
#
_symmetry.space_group_name_H-M   'P 1'
#
loop_
_entity.id
_entity.type
_entity.pdbx_description
1 polymer ?
#
loop_
_entity_poly.entity_id
_entity_poly.type
_entity_poly.pdbx_seq_one_letter_code
_entity_poly.pdbx_strand_id
1 'polypeptide(L)'
;EEDGAEGVQMMTLHASKGLEFPYVFIMGMEEEILPHRSSIEADTIEEERRLAYVGITRARQTLAFTFAAKRKQYGEIIDCAPSRFLDELPPDDLAWEGNDDTPTEVKAVRGNTALADIRAMLKR
;
A
#
# COMPACT_ATOMS: atom_id res chain seq x y z
N GLU A 1 -27.39 2.48 -8.09
CA GLU A 1 -26.92 2.63 -6.71
C GLU A 1 -26.83 1.23 -6.15
N GLU A 2 -25.61 0.70 -5.99
CA GLU A 2 -25.41 -0.57 -5.29
C GLU A 2 -25.47 -0.28 -3.80
N ASP A 3 -26.62 -0.57 -3.20
CA ASP A 3 -26.75 -0.70 -1.76
C ASP A 3 -25.64 -1.62 -1.23
N GLY A 4 -24.74 -1.04 -0.42
CA GLY A 4 -23.80 -1.71 0.47
C GLY A 4 -23.21 -3.03 -0.03
N ALA A 5 -22.26 -2.97 -0.97
CA ALA A 5 -21.42 -4.13 -1.27
C ALA A 5 -20.73 -4.60 0.03
N GLU A 6 -21.22 -5.70 0.60
CA GLU A 6 -20.71 -6.30 1.81
C GLU A 6 -19.33 -6.92 1.51
N GLY A 7 -18.25 -6.20 1.86
CA GLY A 7 -16.89 -6.66 1.61
C GLY A 7 -15.84 -5.57 1.54
N VAL A 8 -14.60 -5.97 1.24
CA VAL A 8 -13.48 -5.04 1.02
C VAL A 8 -13.60 -4.42 -0.36
N GLN A 9 -13.55 -3.10 -0.43
CA GLN A 9 -13.57 -2.37 -1.69
C GLN A 9 -12.15 -2.29 -2.27
N MET A 10 -11.95 -2.84 -3.46
CA MET A 10 -10.69 -2.75 -4.20
C MET A 10 -10.91 -1.92 -5.46
N MET A 11 -10.08 -0.89 -5.64
CA MET A 11 -10.19 0.04 -6.76
C MET A 11 -8.84 0.67 -7.06
N THR A 12 -8.74 1.33 -8.21
CA THR A 12 -7.58 2.15 -8.55
C THR A 12 -7.63 3.50 -7.80
N LEU A 13 -6.48 4.17 -7.63
CA LEU A 13 -6.44 5.50 -7.03
C LEU A 13 -7.35 6.50 -7.77
N HIS A 14 -7.39 6.43 -9.10
CA HIS A 14 -8.28 7.28 -9.92
C HIS A 14 -9.76 7.06 -9.60
N ALA A 15 -10.18 5.79 -9.42
CA ALA A 15 -11.57 5.45 -9.10
C ALA A 15 -11.98 5.86 -7.67
N SER A 16 -11.01 6.08 -6.78
CA SER A 16 -11.27 6.51 -5.40
C SER A 16 -11.70 7.97 -5.25
N LYS A 17 -11.58 8.78 -6.32
CA LYS A 17 -11.86 10.21 -6.28
C LYS A 17 -13.30 10.49 -5.82
N GLY A 18 -13.44 11.29 -4.76
CA GLY A 18 -14.74 11.65 -4.19
C GLY A 18 -15.31 10.63 -3.21
N LEU A 19 -14.65 9.49 -3.01
CA LEU A 19 -14.99 8.50 -2.00
C LEU A 19 -14.15 8.70 -0.74
N GLU A 20 -14.62 8.21 0.41
CA GLU A 20 -13.87 8.24 1.67
C GLU A 20 -14.18 6.98 2.48
N PHE A 21 -13.18 6.47 3.19
CA PHE A 21 -13.25 5.22 3.93
C PHE A 21 -12.63 5.37 5.32
N PRO A 22 -13.14 4.68 6.36
CA PRO A 22 -12.51 4.68 7.68
C PRO A 22 -11.05 4.19 7.63
N TYR A 23 -10.81 3.11 6.89
CA TYR A 23 -9.50 2.46 6.76
C TYR A 23 -9.13 2.35 5.28
N VAL A 24 -7.93 2.79 4.91
CA VAL A 24 -7.42 2.72 3.53
C VAL A 24 -6.06 2.05 3.52
N PHE A 25 -5.86 1.16 2.55
CA PHE A 25 -4.58 0.53 2.25
C PHE A 25 -4.15 0.96 0.85
N ILE A 26 -3.06 1.71 0.73
CA ILE A 26 -2.43 2.03 -0.55
C ILE A 26 -1.31 1.02 -0.76
N MET A 27 -1.52 0.15 -1.73
CA MET A 27 -0.64 -0.98 -2.01
C MET A 27 0.32 -0.65 -3.14
N GLY A 28 1.57 -1.09 -3.03
CA GLY A 28 2.57 -0.90 -4.08
C GLY A 28 3.11 0.52 -4.17
N MET A 29 3.39 1.14 -3.01
CA MET A 29 4.14 2.39 -2.92
C MET A 29 5.62 2.16 -3.29
N GLU A 30 5.86 1.89 -4.56
CA GLU A 30 7.16 1.53 -5.13
C GLU A 30 7.53 2.49 -6.26
N GLU A 31 8.82 2.75 -6.43
CA GLU A 31 9.31 3.41 -7.65
C GLU A 31 8.86 2.62 -8.90
N GLU A 32 8.60 3.34 -9.98
CA GLU A 32 8.05 2.83 -11.25
C GLU A 32 6.59 2.31 -11.19
N ILE A 33 5.99 2.13 -10.01
CA ILE A 33 4.56 1.82 -9.81
C ILE A 33 3.77 3.07 -9.41
N LEU A 34 4.23 3.77 -8.37
CA LEU A 34 3.67 5.05 -7.91
C LEU A 34 4.82 5.87 -7.30
N PRO A 35 5.47 6.77 -8.05
CA PRO A 35 5.08 7.25 -9.37
C PRO A 35 5.23 6.22 -10.48
N HIS A 36 4.26 6.16 -11.41
CA HIS A 36 4.34 5.27 -12.56
C HIS A 36 5.55 5.61 -13.45
N ARG A 37 6.24 4.59 -13.96
CA ARG A 37 7.45 4.72 -14.79
C ARG A 37 7.34 5.73 -15.92
N SER A 38 6.22 5.73 -16.66
CA SER A 38 6.01 6.69 -17.76
C SER A 38 6.02 8.13 -17.30
N SER A 39 5.52 8.40 -16.08
CA SER A 39 5.48 9.74 -15.51
C SER A 39 6.86 10.18 -15.01
N ILE A 40 7.71 9.24 -14.60
CA ILE A 40 9.12 9.49 -14.30
C ILE A 40 9.86 9.85 -15.59
N GLU A 41 9.72 9.05 -16.64
CA GLU A 41 10.40 9.25 -17.92
C GLU A 41 9.96 10.53 -18.64
N ALA A 42 8.69 10.92 -18.48
CA ALA A 42 8.12 12.13 -19.06
C ALA A 42 8.29 13.38 -18.19
N ASP A 43 8.93 13.27 -17.01
CA ASP A 43 9.06 14.35 -16.02
C ASP A 43 7.71 14.98 -15.60
N THR A 44 6.68 14.15 -15.47
CA THR A 44 5.31 14.54 -15.06
C THR A 44 4.94 14.03 -13.66
N ILE A 45 5.94 13.85 -12.79
CA ILE A 45 5.79 13.28 -11.44
C ILE A 45 4.78 14.06 -10.58
N GLU A 46 4.61 15.36 -10.82
CA GLU A 46 3.64 16.18 -10.08
C GLU A 46 2.20 15.70 -10.23
N GLU A 47 1.82 15.06 -11.33
CA GLU A 47 0.49 14.46 -11.48
C GLU A 47 0.36 13.18 -10.62
N GLU A 48 1.40 12.34 -10.59
CA GLU A 48 1.43 11.16 -9.72
C GLU A 48 1.43 11.56 -8.23
N ARG A 49 2.10 12.66 -7.88
CA ARG A 49 2.08 13.22 -6.53
C ARG A 49 0.68 13.66 -6.13
N ARG A 50 -0.05 14.33 -7.04
CA ARG A 50 -1.47 14.67 -6.83
C ARG A 50 -2.32 13.41 -6.67
N LEU A 51 -2.04 12.36 -7.44
CA LEU A 51 -2.75 11.09 -7.34
C LEU A 51 -2.51 10.42 -5.98
N ALA A 52 -1.26 10.40 -5.49
CA ALA A 52 -0.91 9.91 -4.16
C ALA A 52 -1.63 10.72 -3.07
N TYR A 53 -1.62 12.06 -3.16
CA TYR A 53 -2.37 12.94 -2.25
C TYR A 53 -3.87 12.64 -2.23
N VAL A 54 -4.49 12.42 -3.39
CA VAL A 54 -5.90 12.01 -3.46
C VAL A 54 -6.10 10.71 -2.69
N GLY A 55 -5.24 9.71 -2.91
CA GLY A 55 -5.26 8.45 -2.16
C GLY A 55 -5.18 8.63 -0.65
N ILE A 56 -4.21 9.42 -0.19
CA ILE A 56 -3.99 9.72 1.23
C ILE A 56 -5.26 10.31 1.87
N THR A 57 -5.86 11.29 1.20
CA THR A 57 -7.07 11.98 1.70
C THR A 57 -8.34 11.14 1.62
N ARG A 58 -8.31 9.90 1.11
CA ARG A 58 -9.47 9.00 1.16
C ARG A 58 -9.63 8.37 2.55
N ALA A 59 -8.58 8.35 3.37
CA ALA A 59 -8.59 7.76 4.70
C ALA A 59 -9.17 8.74 5.74
N ARG A 60 -10.11 8.26 6.57
CA ARG A 60 -10.68 9.05 7.69
C ARG A 60 -10.07 8.73 9.04
N GLN A 61 -9.58 7.51 9.26
CA GLN A 61 -9.05 7.07 10.56
C GLN A 61 -7.64 6.49 10.42
N THR A 62 -7.45 5.49 9.56
CA THR A 62 -6.14 4.87 9.38
C THR A 62 -5.80 4.75 7.91
N LEU A 63 -4.57 5.13 7.60
CA LEU A 63 -3.95 4.93 6.31
C LEU A 63 -2.74 4.02 6.49
N ALA A 64 -2.69 2.94 5.71
CA ALA A 64 -1.54 2.06 5.64
C ALA A 64 -0.97 2.08 4.22
N PHE A 65 0.35 2.21 4.14
CA PHE A 65 1.10 2.06 2.90
C PHE A 65 1.79 0.70 2.91
N THR A 66 1.89 0.06 1.75
CA THR A 66 2.73 -1.13 1.60
C THR A 66 3.55 -1.04 0.34
N PHE A 67 4.73 -1.64 0.37
CA PHE A 67 5.60 -1.86 -0.77
C PHE A 67 6.25 -3.23 -0.64
N ALA A 68 6.60 -3.84 -1.76
CA ALA A 68 7.34 -5.10 -1.80
C ALA A 68 8.84 -4.81 -1.96
N ALA A 69 9.69 -5.65 -1.37
CA ALA A 69 11.13 -5.64 -1.70
C ALA A 69 11.40 -6.33 -3.06
N LYS A 70 10.56 -7.31 -3.41
CA LYS A 70 10.61 -8.05 -4.68
C LYS A 70 9.20 -8.27 -5.21
N ARG A 71 8.99 -8.05 -6.50
CA ARG A 71 7.69 -8.22 -7.17
C ARG A 71 7.82 -9.15 -8.36
N LYS A 72 6.83 -10.03 -8.56
CA LYS A 72 6.71 -10.80 -9.79
C LYS A 72 5.86 -10.02 -10.79
N GLN A 73 6.44 -9.63 -11.92
CA GLN A 73 5.75 -8.87 -12.96
C GLN A 73 6.13 -9.44 -14.33
N TYR A 74 5.12 -9.72 -15.16
CA TYR A 74 5.28 -10.34 -16.49
C TYR A 74 6.14 -11.63 -16.51
N GLY A 75 6.14 -12.37 -15.41
CA GLY A 75 6.88 -13.64 -15.27
C GLY A 75 8.27 -13.48 -14.64
N GLU A 76 8.80 -12.27 -14.56
CA GLU A 76 10.11 -11.96 -13.99
C GLU A 76 9.97 -11.49 -12.54
N ILE A 77 11.03 -11.69 -11.73
CA ILE A 77 11.13 -11.16 -10.38
C ILE A 77 12.01 -9.93 -10.44
N ILE A 78 11.47 -8.80 -10.00
CA ILE A 78 12.11 -7.49 -10.03
C ILE A 78 12.36 -7.04 -8.59
N ASP A 79 13.54 -6.50 -8.31
CA ASP A 79 13.82 -5.81 -7.05
C ASP A 79 13.16 -4.43 -7.07
N CYS A 80 12.44 -4.10 -6.00
CA CYS A 80 11.62 -2.90 -5.91
C CYS A 80 12.20 -1.93 -4.88
N ALA A 81 12.26 -0.65 -5.23
CA ALA A 81 12.58 0.42 -4.30
C ALA A 81 11.28 1.04 -3.75
N PRO A 82 11.26 1.49 -2.49
CA PRO A 82 10.13 2.25 -1.95
C PRO A 82 9.90 3.52 -2.78
N SER A 83 8.63 3.92 -2.92
CA SER A 83 8.26 5.18 -3.58
C SER A 83 8.88 6.37 -2.88
N ARG A 84 9.44 7.31 -3.66
CA ARG A 84 9.91 8.61 -3.17
C ARG A 84 8.85 9.40 -2.40
N PHE A 85 7.56 9.15 -2.64
CA PHE A 85 6.49 9.84 -1.94
C PHE A 85 6.42 9.46 -0.45
N LEU A 86 7.00 8.32 -0.05
CA LEU A 86 7.09 7.95 1.37
C LEU A 86 8.09 8.85 2.12
N ASP A 87 9.19 9.26 1.48
CA ASP A 87 10.21 10.13 2.07
C ASP A 87 9.74 11.59 2.22
N GLU A 88 8.64 11.95 1.54
CA GLU A 88 8.04 13.28 1.58
C GLU A 88 7.02 13.43 2.72
N LEU A 89 6.63 12.33 3.36
CA LEU A 89 5.70 12.34 4.48
C LEU A 89 6.41 12.78 5.77
N PRO A 90 5.69 13.40 6.72
CA PRO A 90 6.28 13.75 8.01
C PRO A 90 6.75 12.48 8.74
N PRO A 91 8.04 12.36 9.10
CA PRO A 91 8.57 11.13 9.70
C PRO A 91 7.95 10.82 11.06
N ASP A 92 7.55 11.86 11.81
CA ASP A 92 6.91 11.72 13.13
C ASP A 92 5.50 11.11 13.04
N ASP A 93 4.87 11.18 11.86
CA ASP A 93 3.55 10.60 11.58
C ASP A 93 3.64 9.17 11.00
N LEU A 94 4.86 8.67 10.73
CA LEU A 94 5.09 7.35 10.13
C LEU A 94 5.54 6.33 11.16
N ALA A 95 4.82 5.21 11.21
CA ALA A 95 5.26 3.99 11.88
C ALA A 95 5.73 2.97 10.84
N TRP A 96 7.04 2.68 10.82
CA TRP A 96 7.62 1.70 9.91
C TRP A 96 7.55 0.29 10.50
N GLU A 97 6.97 -0.64 9.74
CA GLU A 97 6.82 -2.03 10.11
C GLU A 97 7.60 -2.93 9.13
N GLY A 98 8.19 -4.02 9.65
CA GLY A 98 8.87 -5.03 8.83
C GLY A 98 10.30 -4.69 8.38
N ASN A 99 10.75 -3.46 8.63
CA ASN A 99 12.12 -3.01 8.38
C ASN A 99 13.09 -3.32 9.54
N ASP A 100 12.69 -4.21 10.45
CA ASP A 100 13.48 -4.64 11.58
C ASP A 100 14.50 -5.73 11.19
N ASP A 101 15.68 -5.74 11.81
CA ASP A 101 16.68 -6.80 11.66
C ASP A 101 16.29 -8.10 12.39
N THR A 102 15.00 -8.26 12.69
CA THR A 102 14.45 -9.42 13.37
C THR A 102 14.78 -10.69 12.56
N PRO A 103 15.32 -11.76 13.19
CA PRO A 103 15.66 -12.99 12.49
C PRO A 103 14.49 -13.55 11.66
N THR A 104 14.79 -14.07 10.46
CA THR A 104 13.78 -14.60 9.52
C THR A 104 12.86 -15.63 10.17
N GLU A 105 13.39 -16.47 11.06
CA GLU A 105 12.62 -17.47 11.81
C GLU A 105 11.54 -16.83 12.69
N VAL A 106 11.88 -15.74 13.39
CA VAL A 106 10.95 -15.00 14.24
C VAL A 106 9.88 -14.32 13.38
N LYS A 107 10.26 -13.73 12.24
CA LYS A 107 9.31 -13.17 11.27
C LYS A 107 8.34 -14.23 10.74
N ALA A 108 8.84 -15.42 10.41
CA ALA A 108 8.04 -16.54 9.92
C ALA A 108 7.05 -17.05 10.97
N VAL A 109 7.49 -17.21 12.22
CA VAL A 109 6.62 -17.61 13.34
C VAL A 109 5.52 -16.56 13.54
N ARG A 110 5.88 -15.27 13.63
CA ARG A 110 4.91 -14.17 13.77
C ARG A 110 3.86 -14.18 12.66
N GLY A 111 4.31 -14.33 11.41
CA GLY A 111 3.42 -14.39 10.25
C GLY A 111 2.48 -15.60 10.28
N ASN A 112 2.99 -16.79 10.63
CA ASN A 112 2.18 -17.99 10.74
C ASN A 112 1.13 -17.89 11.85
N THR A 113 1.50 -17.34 13.01
CA THR A 113 0.57 -17.08 14.12
C THR A 113 -0.52 -16.10 13.70
N ALA A 114 -0.15 -14.95 13.12
CA ALA A 114 -1.12 -13.96 12.64
C ALA A 114 -2.11 -14.54 11.62
N LEU A 115 -1.63 -15.37 10.68
CA LEU A 115 -2.51 -16.05 9.72
C LEU A 115 -3.44 -17.08 10.40
N ALA A 116 -2.97 -17.77 11.43
CA ALA A 116 -3.79 -18.70 12.20
C ALA A 116 -4.92 -17.97 12.94
N ASP A 117 -4.62 -16.82 13.54
CA ASP A 117 -5.60 -15.98 14.24
C ASP A 117 -6.66 -15.43 13.27
N ILE A 118 -6.24 -14.91 12.11
CA ILE A 118 -7.17 -14.48 11.05
C ILE A 118 -8.07 -15.64 10.61
N ARG A 119 -7.51 -16.83 10.39
CA ARG A 119 -8.30 -18.03 10.04
C ARG A 119 -9.30 -18.39 11.14
N ALA A 120 -8.93 -18.26 12.41
CA ALA A 120 -9.83 -18.52 13.53
C ALA A 120 -10.98 -17.52 13.59
N MET A 121 -10.71 -16.23 13.32
CA MET A 121 -11.74 -15.19 13.25
C MET A 121 -12.76 -15.43 12.12
N LEU A 122 -12.29 -15.96 10.98
CA LEU A 122 -13.11 -16.20 9.80
C LEU A 122 -13.91 -17.52 9.83
N LYS A 123 -13.60 -18.46 10.72
CA LYS A 123 -14.29 -19.76 10.86
C LYS A 123 -15.64 -19.67 11.62
N ARG A 124 -16.37 -18.56 11.47
CA ARG A 124 -17.73 -18.44 12.01
C ARG A 124 -18.72 -19.25 11.20
#